data_AF-A0AAF0MJP4-F1
#
_entry.id   AF-A0AAF0MJP4-F1
#
_cell.length_a   1.000
_cell.length_b   1.000
_cell.length_c   1.000
_cell.angle_alpha   90.00
_cell.angle_beta   90.00
_cell.angle_gamma   90.00
#
_symmetry.space_group_name_H-M   'P 1'
#
loop_
_entity.id
_entity.type
_entity.pdbx_description
1 polymer ?
#
loop_
_entity_poly.entity_id
_entity_poly.type
_entity_poly.pdbx_seq_one_letter_code
_entity_poly.pdbx_strand_id
1 'polypeptide(L)'
;MSVRYFQPDDSHCPSREYLETAPWSAVYTVHVTPGFDADDLVALRPALHGSSGTVIGSAGASTAAWSTDVSSGAVPSSTDETPAAEARRLDLARAGAALPGVSWSSVSSATTTVLARDSAAVPGVVSWLREQPNAGSKSAGVGTKKKTRLSIGVSDGYGVSDRTVHAAVQFFDDHRGISSMIVSRSTVLAVLPTERAARAFVSTFERTPADLDEQDVRAWWPDDDGHEVHGMVGANL
;
A
#
# COMPACT_ATOMS: atom_id res chain seq x y z
N MET A 1 -3.59 23.00 -17.50
CA MET A 1 -3.70 21.70 -16.81
C MET A 1 -3.80 20.61 -17.87
N SER A 2 -2.88 19.64 -17.90
CA SER A 2 -2.92 18.51 -18.84
C SER A 2 -3.34 17.27 -18.07
N VAL A 3 -4.59 16.82 -18.26
CA VAL A 3 -5.14 15.62 -17.64
C VAL A 3 -5.25 14.53 -18.69
N ARG A 4 -4.75 13.33 -18.39
CA ARG A 4 -4.91 12.15 -19.26
C ARG A 4 -5.73 11.09 -18.52
N TYR A 5 -6.80 10.63 -19.17
CA TYR A 5 -7.70 9.58 -18.67
C TYR A 5 -7.34 8.24 -19.32
N PHE A 6 -7.41 7.14 -18.56
CA PHE A 6 -7.19 5.78 -19.05
C PHE A 6 -8.30 4.85 -18.54
N GLN A 7 -8.74 3.92 -19.41
CA GLN A 7 -9.66 2.84 -19.05
C GLN A 7 -8.92 1.60 -18.49
N PRO A 8 -9.61 0.69 -17.78
CA PRO A 8 -9.01 -0.47 -17.12
C PRO A 8 -8.36 -1.51 -18.04
N ASP A 9 -8.64 -1.49 -19.35
CA ASP A 9 -8.14 -2.45 -20.35
C ASP A 9 -6.96 -1.92 -21.19
N ASP A 10 -6.35 -0.79 -20.77
CA ASP A 10 -5.11 -0.21 -21.30
C ASP A 10 -5.08 0.04 -22.84
N SER A 11 -6.19 -0.09 -23.55
CA SER A 11 -6.20 -0.06 -25.03
C SER A 11 -6.44 1.32 -25.63
N HIS A 12 -7.06 2.25 -24.88
CA HIS A 12 -7.37 3.60 -25.37
C HIS A 12 -7.28 4.68 -24.28
N CYS A 13 -6.77 5.86 -24.64
CA CYS A 13 -6.96 7.09 -23.87
C CYS A 13 -8.36 7.64 -24.22
N PRO A 14 -9.40 7.53 -23.37
CA PRO A 14 -10.69 8.10 -23.68
C PRO A 14 -10.56 9.63 -23.76
N SER A 15 -11.15 10.23 -24.80
CA SER A 15 -11.29 11.68 -24.86
C SER A 15 -12.29 12.14 -23.78
N ARG A 16 -12.19 13.40 -23.36
CA ARG A 16 -13.17 14.03 -22.46
C ARG A 16 -14.61 13.90 -22.97
N GLU A 17 -14.78 13.97 -24.28
CA GLU A 17 -16.06 13.83 -24.98
C GLU A 17 -16.66 12.41 -24.88
N TYR A 18 -15.83 11.37 -24.77
CA TYR A 18 -16.30 10.00 -24.52
C TYR A 18 -16.84 9.83 -23.09
N LEU A 19 -16.26 10.55 -22.12
CA LEU A 19 -16.71 10.50 -20.71
C LEU A 19 -18.13 11.05 -20.53
N GLU A 20 -18.51 12.06 -21.33
CA GLU A 20 -19.81 12.71 -21.27
C GLU A 20 -20.97 11.81 -21.75
N THR A 21 -20.66 10.74 -22.50
CA THR A 21 -21.65 9.89 -23.18
C THR A 21 -21.60 8.42 -22.74
N ALA A 22 -20.66 8.05 -21.86
CA ALA A 22 -20.44 6.67 -21.44
C ALA A 22 -21.66 6.14 -20.65
N PRO A 23 -22.29 5.02 -21.09
CA PRO A 23 -23.52 4.50 -20.46
C PRO A 23 -23.29 3.73 -19.14
N TRP A 24 -22.10 3.81 -18.54
CA TRP A 24 -21.69 3.07 -17.34
C TRP A 24 -20.70 3.87 -16.48
N SER A 25 -20.69 3.60 -15.16
CA SER A 25 -19.68 4.13 -14.23
C SER A 25 -18.33 3.45 -14.49
N ALA A 26 -17.33 4.18 -14.97
CA ALA A 26 -15.98 3.63 -15.14
C ALA A 26 -15.07 4.07 -14.00
N VAL A 27 -14.11 3.20 -13.60
CA VAL A 27 -13.02 3.60 -12.71
C VAL A 27 -11.88 4.12 -13.58
N TYR A 28 -11.65 5.43 -13.58
CA TYR A 28 -10.63 6.05 -14.43
C TYR A 28 -9.29 6.18 -13.73
N THR A 29 -8.19 6.09 -14.48
CA THR A 29 -6.88 6.56 -13.99
C THR A 29 -6.58 7.94 -14.55
N VAL A 30 -6.26 8.89 -13.68
CA VAL A 30 -6.02 10.30 -14.01
C VAL A 30 -4.57 10.66 -13.71
N HIS A 31 -3.74 10.83 -14.74
CA HIS A 31 -2.35 11.26 -14.55
C HIS A 31 -2.25 12.77 -14.46
N VAL A 32 -1.56 13.25 -13.43
CA VAL A 32 -1.43 14.68 -13.14
C VAL A 32 0.02 15.15 -13.17
N THR A 33 0.21 16.42 -13.50
CA THR A 33 1.51 17.08 -13.53
C THR A 33 1.96 17.52 -12.13
N PRO A 34 3.27 17.77 -11.92
CA PRO A 34 3.73 18.43 -10.70
C PRO A 34 2.96 19.72 -10.42
N GLY A 35 2.61 19.94 -9.16
CA GLY A 35 1.82 21.11 -8.73
C GLY A 35 0.33 20.84 -8.51
N PHE A 36 -0.19 19.67 -8.91
CA PHE A 36 -1.59 19.29 -8.69
C PHE A 36 -1.97 19.32 -7.19
N ASP A 37 -3.06 20.02 -6.86
CA ASP A 37 -3.49 20.28 -5.49
C ASP A 37 -4.98 19.96 -5.25
N ALA A 38 -5.49 20.38 -4.09
CA ALA A 38 -6.87 20.14 -3.69
C ALA A 38 -7.90 20.90 -4.56
N ASP A 39 -7.57 22.11 -5.02
CA ASP A 39 -8.47 22.90 -5.86
C ASP A 39 -8.58 22.26 -7.26
N ASP A 40 -7.46 21.77 -7.78
CA ASP A 40 -7.42 20.97 -9.01
C ASP A 40 -8.25 19.67 -8.88
N LEU A 41 -8.20 19.01 -7.72
CA LEU A 41 -8.98 17.81 -7.42
C LEU A 41 -10.48 18.12 -7.41
N VAL A 42 -10.89 19.24 -6.82
CA VAL A 42 -12.28 19.71 -6.84
C VAL A 42 -12.75 20.02 -8.26
N ALA A 43 -11.91 20.68 -9.06
CA ALA A 43 -12.19 21.01 -10.45
C ALA A 43 -12.31 19.76 -11.35
N LEU A 44 -11.70 18.63 -10.96
CA LEU A 44 -11.79 17.36 -11.67
C LEU A 44 -13.15 16.67 -11.47
N ARG A 45 -13.80 16.84 -10.31
CA ARG A 45 -15.03 16.09 -9.96
C ARG A 45 -16.17 16.22 -10.98
N PRO A 46 -16.52 17.42 -11.48
CA PRO A 46 -17.58 17.55 -12.49
C PRO A 46 -17.25 16.83 -13.80
N ALA A 47 -15.96 16.71 -14.15
CA ALA A 47 -15.50 16.03 -15.36
C ALA A 47 -15.57 14.49 -15.27
N LEU A 48 -15.89 13.94 -14.10
CA LEU A 48 -16.04 12.49 -13.89
C LEU A 48 -17.47 11.99 -14.18
N HIS A 49 -18.45 12.88 -14.43
CA HIS A 49 -19.80 12.54 -14.92
C HIS A 49 -20.47 11.31 -14.23
N GLY A 50 -20.48 11.28 -12.89
CA GLY A 50 -21.09 10.18 -12.13
C GLY A 50 -20.19 8.96 -11.89
N SER A 51 -18.93 9.03 -12.32
CA SER A 51 -17.91 8.00 -12.13
C SER A 51 -16.95 8.32 -10.97
N SER A 52 -16.06 7.39 -10.67
CA SER A 52 -14.92 7.57 -9.75
C SER A 52 -13.60 7.33 -10.48
N GLY A 53 -12.48 7.61 -9.84
CA GLY A 53 -11.17 7.33 -10.41
C GLY A 53 -10.04 7.38 -9.40
N THR A 54 -8.85 7.04 -9.86
CA THR A 54 -7.61 7.15 -9.12
C THR A 54 -6.74 8.21 -9.80
N VAL A 55 -6.41 9.26 -9.05
CA VAL A 55 -5.44 10.27 -9.46
C VAL A 55 -4.03 9.76 -9.17
N ILE A 56 -3.12 9.89 -10.14
CA ILE A 56 -1.73 9.46 -10.03
C ILE A 56 -0.80 10.63 -10.32
N GLY A 57 -0.02 11.00 -9.31
CA GLY A 57 1.12 11.89 -9.45
C GLY A 57 2.38 11.10 -9.79
N SER A 58 3.09 11.53 -10.84
CA SER A 58 4.35 10.89 -11.26
C SER A 58 5.49 11.21 -10.30
N ALA A 59 6.47 10.30 -10.20
CA ALA A 59 7.68 10.54 -9.41
C ALA A 59 8.46 11.74 -9.97
N GLY A 60 8.95 12.59 -9.08
CA GLY A 60 9.86 13.69 -9.39
C GLY A 60 11.32 13.31 -9.11
N ALA A 61 12.24 14.25 -9.34
CA ALA A 61 13.67 14.06 -9.03
C ALA A 61 13.95 13.76 -7.55
N SER A 62 13.09 14.25 -6.65
CA SER A 62 13.23 14.12 -5.19
C SER A 62 12.00 13.55 -4.49
N THR A 63 10.95 13.18 -5.23
CA THR A 63 9.69 12.71 -4.66
C THR A 63 9.23 11.41 -5.30
N ALA A 64 8.70 10.51 -4.48
CA ALA A 64 8.11 9.27 -4.95
C ALA A 64 6.83 9.54 -5.76
N ALA A 65 6.38 8.54 -6.54
CA ALA A 65 5.07 8.63 -7.16
C ALA A 65 3.97 8.40 -6.11
N TRP A 66 2.78 8.95 -6.34
CA TRP A 66 1.66 8.83 -5.41
C TRP A 66 0.33 8.61 -6.10
N SER A 67 -0.66 8.09 -5.37
CA SER A 67 -2.03 8.02 -5.84
C SER A 67 -3.07 8.23 -4.76
N THR A 68 -4.23 8.76 -5.16
CA THR A 68 -5.42 8.82 -4.32
C THR A 68 -6.70 8.68 -5.13
N ASP A 69 -7.79 8.25 -4.49
CA ASP A 69 -9.08 8.15 -5.15
C ASP A 69 -9.83 9.48 -5.19
N VAL A 70 -10.61 9.67 -6.24
CA VAL A 70 -11.47 10.81 -6.49
C VAL A 70 -12.85 10.31 -6.91
N SER A 71 -13.89 10.98 -6.44
CA SER A 71 -15.27 10.69 -6.79
C SER A 71 -15.93 11.88 -7.46
N SER A 72 -16.79 11.63 -8.46
CA SER A 72 -17.67 12.66 -9.01
C SER A 72 -18.62 13.26 -7.96
N GLY A 73 -18.93 12.50 -6.90
CA GLY A 73 -19.94 12.85 -5.90
C GLY A 73 -21.40 12.75 -6.37
N ALA A 74 -21.66 12.28 -7.60
CA ALA A 74 -23.03 12.14 -8.10
C ALA A 74 -23.72 10.85 -7.63
N VAL A 75 -22.93 9.86 -7.18
CA VAL A 75 -23.44 8.69 -6.46
C VAL A 75 -23.16 8.91 -4.97
N PRO A 76 -24.18 9.20 -4.15
CA PRO A 76 -23.98 9.30 -2.71
C PRO A 76 -23.66 7.89 -2.17
N SER A 77 -22.37 7.58 -2.02
CA SER A 77 -21.97 6.51 -1.11
C SER A 77 -22.20 6.99 0.31
N SER A 78 -22.72 6.14 1.19
CA SER A 78 -22.94 6.42 2.61
C SER A 78 -21.65 6.66 3.41
N THR A 79 -20.49 6.66 2.76
CA THR A 79 -19.18 6.97 3.30
C THR A 79 -18.80 8.40 2.95
N ASP A 80 -18.22 9.13 3.91
CA ASP A 80 -17.81 10.54 3.93
C ASP A 80 -16.92 11.04 2.75
N GLU A 81 -17.29 10.80 1.49
CA GLU A 81 -16.55 11.26 0.31
C GLU A 81 -16.85 12.74 -0.01
N THR A 82 -16.50 13.59 0.94
CA THR A 82 -16.51 15.05 0.80
C THR A 82 -15.24 15.52 0.07
N PRO A 83 -15.29 16.68 -0.62
CA PRO A 83 -14.08 17.33 -1.15
C PRO A 83 -12.97 17.50 -0.11
N ALA A 84 -13.32 17.77 1.14
CA ALA A 84 -12.36 17.88 2.23
C ALA A 84 -11.69 16.53 2.59
N ALA A 85 -12.43 15.42 2.53
CA ALA A 85 -11.86 14.09 2.74
C ALA A 85 -10.91 13.68 1.60
N GLU A 86 -11.27 13.98 0.36
CA GLU A 86 -10.41 13.78 -0.82
C GLU A 86 -9.12 14.63 -0.74
N ALA A 87 -9.22 15.91 -0.39
CA ALA A 87 -8.08 16.78 -0.18
C ALA A 87 -7.13 16.23 0.90
N ARG A 88 -7.66 15.77 2.03
CA ARG A 88 -6.86 15.12 3.08
C ARG A 88 -6.15 13.86 2.58
N ARG A 89 -6.79 13.04 1.75
CA ARG A 89 -6.15 11.85 1.17
C ARG A 89 -5.05 12.23 0.18
N LEU A 90 -5.26 13.25 -0.64
CA LEU A 90 -4.25 13.81 -1.53
C LEU A 90 -3.02 14.29 -0.74
N ASP A 91 -3.24 15.09 0.30
CA ASP A 91 -2.16 15.59 1.17
C ASP A 91 -1.40 14.44 1.83
N LEU A 92 -2.12 13.44 2.34
CA LEU A 92 -1.52 12.26 2.94
C LEU A 92 -0.67 11.45 1.94
N ALA A 93 -1.17 11.24 0.72
CA ALA A 93 -0.45 10.53 -0.33
C ALA A 93 0.83 11.28 -0.73
N ARG A 94 0.75 12.60 -0.84
CA ARG A 94 1.91 13.46 -1.12
C ARG A 94 2.92 13.46 0.03
N ALA A 95 2.45 13.54 1.28
CA ALA A 95 3.31 13.49 2.46
C ALA A 95 4.04 12.15 2.56
N GLY A 96 3.35 11.03 2.35
CA GLY A 96 3.97 9.70 2.32
C GLY A 96 5.01 9.57 1.21
N ALA A 97 4.74 10.11 0.02
CA ALA A 97 5.69 10.11 -1.10
C ALA A 97 6.89 11.05 -0.92
N ALA A 98 6.80 12.01 0.01
CA ALA A 98 7.89 12.92 0.35
C ALA A 98 8.84 12.34 1.43
N LEU A 99 8.51 11.19 2.02
CA LEU A 99 9.37 10.55 3.00
C LEU A 99 10.71 10.08 2.37
N PRO A 100 11.84 10.20 3.09
CA PRO A 100 13.13 9.70 2.62
C PRO A 100 13.08 8.20 2.26
N GLY A 101 13.65 7.83 1.12
CA GLY A 101 13.75 6.43 0.69
C GLY A 101 12.45 5.83 0.14
N VAL A 102 11.36 6.59 0.01
CA VAL A 102 10.08 6.08 -0.54
C VAL A 102 10.09 6.01 -2.07
N SER A 103 9.43 4.99 -2.61
CA SER A 103 9.23 4.74 -4.04
C SER A 103 7.77 4.98 -4.47
N TRP A 104 6.81 4.78 -3.56
CA TRP A 104 5.38 4.88 -3.85
C TRP A 104 4.55 5.16 -2.59
N SER A 105 3.51 6.00 -2.70
CA SER A 105 2.47 6.18 -1.66
C SER A 105 1.07 6.14 -2.26
N SER A 106 0.17 5.33 -1.71
CA SER A 106 -1.21 5.19 -2.18
C SER A 106 -2.18 5.34 -1.02
N VAL A 107 -3.18 6.20 -1.19
CA VAL A 107 -4.20 6.49 -0.16
C VAL A 107 -5.59 6.41 -0.77
N SER A 108 -6.38 5.43 -0.32
CA SER A 108 -7.82 5.31 -0.60
C SER A 108 -8.63 5.70 0.64
N SER A 109 -9.95 5.59 0.55
CA SER A 109 -10.83 5.72 1.72
C SER A 109 -10.64 4.57 2.74
N ALA A 110 -10.15 3.42 2.29
CA ALA A 110 -10.01 2.21 3.12
C ALA A 110 -8.57 1.92 3.54
N THR A 111 -7.58 2.27 2.71
CA THR A 111 -6.20 1.80 2.86
C THR A 111 -5.18 2.88 2.57
N THR A 112 -4.12 2.91 3.37
CA THR A 112 -2.91 3.69 3.13
C THR A 112 -1.72 2.76 3.02
N THR A 113 -1.02 2.79 1.88
CA THR A 113 0.18 1.98 1.64
C THR A 113 1.34 2.87 1.25
N VAL A 114 2.47 2.72 1.94
CA VAL A 114 3.72 3.42 1.60
C VAL A 114 4.82 2.39 1.39
N LEU A 115 5.43 2.42 0.20
CA LEU A 115 6.48 1.49 -0.20
C LEU A 115 7.82 2.22 -0.25
N ALA A 116 8.77 1.70 0.52
CA ALA A 116 10.16 2.08 0.47
C ALA A 116 10.90 1.42 -0.71
N ARG A 117 11.98 2.07 -1.15
CA ARG A 117 12.94 1.55 -2.13
C ARG A 117 13.78 0.42 -1.54
N ASP A 118 14.13 0.56 -0.27
CA ASP A 118 14.89 -0.40 0.51
C ASP A 118 14.25 -0.61 1.89
N SER A 119 14.68 -1.68 2.54
CA SER A 119 14.26 -2.09 3.87
C SER A 119 14.68 -1.12 4.97
N ALA A 120 15.75 -0.35 4.79
CA ALA A 120 16.27 0.57 5.80
C ALA A 120 15.31 1.74 6.10
N ALA A 121 14.51 2.16 5.11
CA ALA A 121 13.49 3.18 5.31
C ALA A 121 12.18 2.67 5.94
N VAL A 122 11.94 1.34 5.97
CA VAL A 122 10.67 0.76 6.44
C VAL A 122 10.34 1.16 7.89
N PRO A 123 11.26 1.10 8.87
CA PRO A 123 10.94 1.51 10.24
C PRO A 123 10.48 2.97 10.34
N GLY A 124 11.13 3.88 9.59
CA GLY A 124 10.73 5.29 9.54
C GLY A 124 9.33 5.50 8.94
N VAL A 125 9.01 4.75 7.87
CA VAL A 125 7.67 4.75 7.25
C VAL A 125 6.62 4.22 8.22
N VAL A 126 6.90 3.13 8.95
CA VAL A 126 5.99 2.58 9.96
C VAL A 126 5.72 3.62 11.05
N SER A 127 6.77 4.24 11.62
CA SER A 127 6.61 5.28 12.64
C SER A 127 5.75 6.44 12.14
N TRP A 128 6.02 6.95 10.93
CA TRP A 128 5.22 8.02 10.33
C TRP A 128 3.74 7.60 10.14
N LEU A 129 3.47 6.38 9.67
CA LEU A 129 2.11 5.87 9.49
C LEU A 129 1.34 5.74 10.81
N ARG A 130 2.01 5.40 11.92
CA ARG A 130 1.35 5.35 13.24
C ARG A 130 0.80 6.71 13.66
N GLU A 131 1.46 7.79 13.27
CA GLU A 131 1.04 9.18 13.54
C GLU A 131 -0.11 9.67 12.64
N GLN A 132 -0.61 8.84 11.71
CA GLN A 132 -1.71 9.20 10.80
C GLN A 132 -3.04 8.59 11.27
N PRO A 133 -3.85 9.28 12.10
CA PRO A 133 -5.07 8.71 12.70
C PRO A 133 -6.20 8.47 11.69
N ASN A 134 -6.24 9.21 10.58
CA ASN A 134 -7.34 9.17 9.60
C ASN A 134 -7.04 8.31 8.37
N ALA A 135 -5.99 7.49 8.42
CA ALA A 135 -5.38 6.86 7.27
C ALA A 135 -5.84 5.40 7.06
N GLY A 136 -7.12 5.08 7.29
CA GLY A 136 -7.67 3.73 7.07
C GLY A 136 -6.80 2.58 7.63
N SER A 137 -6.85 1.41 7.00
CA SER A 137 -5.87 0.35 7.24
C SER A 137 -4.51 0.73 6.66
N LYS A 138 -3.45 0.62 7.46
CA LYS A 138 -2.13 1.14 7.10
C LYS A 138 -1.12 0.03 6.86
N SER A 139 -0.33 0.15 5.80
CA SER A 139 0.80 -0.73 5.54
C SER A 139 2.06 0.00 5.07
N ALA A 140 3.20 -0.44 5.58
CA ALA A 140 4.53 -0.07 5.11
C ALA A 140 5.16 -1.26 4.38
N GLY A 141 6.02 -1.04 3.40
CA GLY A 141 6.61 -2.17 2.70
C GLY A 141 7.85 -1.83 1.88
N VAL A 142 8.41 -2.85 1.22
CA VAL A 142 9.49 -2.71 0.24
C VAL A 142 8.98 -3.16 -1.11
N GLY A 143 9.16 -2.31 -2.13
CA GLY A 143 8.87 -2.68 -3.51
C GLY A 143 8.33 -1.52 -4.35
N THR A 144 7.44 -1.87 -5.26
CA THR A 144 6.78 -0.95 -6.19
C THR A 144 5.28 -1.22 -6.20
N LYS A 145 4.49 -0.33 -6.79
CA LYS A 145 3.05 -0.54 -7.01
C LYS A 145 2.71 -1.93 -7.59
N LYS A 146 3.56 -2.46 -8.47
CA LYS A 146 3.32 -3.74 -9.18
C LYS A 146 3.91 -4.96 -8.47
N LYS A 147 4.86 -4.77 -7.55
CA LYS A 147 5.58 -5.86 -6.91
C LYS A 147 6.05 -5.43 -5.52
N THR A 148 5.29 -5.84 -4.52
CA THR A 148 5.63 -5.70 -3.10
C THR A 148 6.29 -6.98 -2.62
N ARG A 149 7.43 -6.86 -1.95
CA ARG A 149 8.19 -8.01 -1.41
C ARG A 149 8.12 -8.12 0.10
N LEU A 150 7.94 -7.00 0.78
CA LEU A 150 7.68 -6.92 2.21
C LEU A 150 6.47 -6.01 2.42
N SER A 151 5.52 -6.44 3.24
CA SER A 151 4.36 -5.66 3.67
C SER A 151 4.16 -5.84 5.17
N ILE A 152 4.08 -4.73 5.91
CA ILE A 152 3.95 -4.67 7.36
C ILE A 152 2.68 -3.88 7.69
N GLY A 153 1.76 -4.48 8.44
CA GLY A 153 0.56 -3.82 8.96
C GLY A 153 0.89 -2.84 10.09
N VAL A 154 0.24 -1.67 10.09
CA VAL A 154 0.56 -0.56 11.02
C VAL A 154 -0.64 -0.05 11.83
N SER A 155 -1.87 -0.18 11.32
CA SER A 155 -3.09 0.35 11.96
C SER A 155 -3.67 -0.55 13.04
N ASP A 156 -4.56 -0.03 13.88
CA ASP A 156 -5.28 -0.81 14.89
C ASP A 156 -5.94 -2.05 14.28
N GLY A 157 -5.80 -3.19 14.97
CA GLY A 157 -6.20 -4.53 14.49
C GLY A 157 -5.15 -5.24 13.61
N TYR A 158 -4.23 -4.51 12.96
CA TYR A 158 -3.20 -5.07 12.07
C TYR A 158 -1.77 -4.71 12.46
N GLY A 159 -1.62 -3.71 13.33
CA GLY A 159 -0.37 -3.06 13.71
C GLY A 159 0.52 -3.98 14.52
N VAL A 160 1.77 -4.06 14.10
CA VAL A 160 2.81 -4.84 14.77
C VAL A 160 3.73 -3.96 15.62
N SER A 161 4.35 -4.55 16.64
CA SER A 161 5.33 -3.86 17.49
C SER A 161 6.64 -3.57 16.75
N ASP A 162 7.44 -2.64 17.30
CA ASP A 162 8.78 -2.34 16.75
C ASP A 162 9.70 -3.55 16.74
N ARG A 163 9.52 -4.50 17.67
CA ARG A 163 10.29 -5.74 17.70
C ARG A 163 9.97 -6.61 16.48
N THR A 164 8.69 -6.76 16.15
CA THR A 164 8.26 -7.51 14.97
C THR A 164 8.69 -6.81 13.68
N VAL A 165 8.60 -5.48 13.62
CA VAL A 165 9.14 -4.70 12.49
C VAL A 165 10.63 -4.96 12.31
N HIS A 166 11.40 -4.91 13.40
CA HIS A 166 12.84 -5.14 13.37
C HIS A 166 13.19 -6.55 12.93
N ALA A 167 12.54 -7.57 13.50
CA ALA A 167 12.74 -8.97 13.11
C ALA A 167 12.42 -9.21 11.63
N ALA A 168 11.33 -8.60 11.15
CA ALA A 168 10.93 -8.67 9.75
C ALA A 168 11.95 -8.05 8.80
N VAL A 169 12.39 -6.83 9.09
CA VAL A 169 13.38 -6.09 8.30
C VAL A 169 14.71 -6.83 8.29
N GLN A 170 15.19 -7.28 9.46
CA GLN A 170 16.43 -8.02 9.58
C GLN A 170 16.38 -9.33 8.77
N PHE A 171 15.32 -10.13 8.93
CA PHE A 171 15.18 -11.36 8.16
C PHE A 171 15.15 -11.10 6.65
N PHE A 172 14.45 -10.04 6.23
CA PHE A 172 14.35 -9.63 4.83
C PHE A 172 15.71 -9.25 4.22
N ASP A 173 16.58 -8.62 5.01
CA ASP A 173 17.93 -8.24 4.59
C ASP A 173 18.89 -9.43 4.52
N ASP A 174 18.79 -10.33 5.51
CA ASP A 174 19.63 -11.51 5.62
C ASP A 174 19.32 -12.56 4.54
N HIS A 175 18.09 -12.56 4.00
CA HIS A 175 17.63 -13.56 3.04
C HIS A 175 17.34 -12.95 1.66
N ARG A 176 18.18 -13.29 0.68
CA ARG A 176 17.92 -12.96 -0.73
C ARG A 176 16.83 -13.86 -1.31
N GLY A 177 16.13 -13.38 -2.33
CA GLY A 177 15.17 -14.19 -3.09
C GLY A 177 13.78 -14.34 -2.48
N ILE A 178 13.46 -13.67 -1.37
CA ILE A 178 12.09 -13.61 -0.83
C ILE A 178 11.14 -13.06 -1.91
N SER A 179 10.11 -13.83 -2.23
CA SER A 179 9.10 -13.45 -3.24
C SER A 179 8.04 -12.54 -2.63
N SER A 180 7.57 -12.89 -1.43
CA SER A 180 6.60 -12.11 -0.66
C SER A 180 6.82 -12.37 0.84
N MET A 181 6.63 -11.34 1.65
CA MET A 181 6.63 -11.39 3.11
C MET A 181 5.56 -10.44 3.62
N ILE A 182 4.62 -10.95 4.42
CA ILE A 182 3.49 -10.21 4.97
C ILE A 182 3.53 -10.36 6.48
N VAL A 183 3.50 -9.25 7.18
CA VAL A 183 3.64 -9.20 8.64
C VAL A 183 2.47 -8.40 9.17
N SER A 184 1.59 -9.05 9.91
CA SER A 184 0.45 -8.44 10.58
C SER A 184 0.39 -8.88 12.03
N ARG A 185 -0.44 -8.19 12.81
CA ARG A 185 -0.68 -8.50 14.22
C ARG A 185 -1.12 -9.95 14.47
N SER A 186 -1.86 -10.56 13.55
CA SER A 186 -2.37 -11.93 13.70
C SER A 186 -1.53 -12.98 12.96
N THR A 187 -0.76 -12.59 11.95
CA THR A 187 -0.15 -13.55 11.04
C THR A 187 1.14 -13.01 10.42
N VAL A 188 2.15 -13.88 10.33
CA VAL A 188 3.42 -13.63 9.66
C VAL A 188 3.62 -14.68 8.57
N LEU A 189 3.62 -14.25 7.31
CA LEU A 189 3.63 -15.12 6.14
C LEU A 189 4.83 -14.82 5.24
N ALA A 190 5.44 -15.85 4.64
CA ALA A 190 6.45 -15.64 3.60
C ALA A 190 6.50 -16.73 2.53
N VAL A 191 6.86 -16.31 1.31
CA VAL A 191 7.24 -17.21 0.20
C VAL A 191 8.73 -17.07 -0.04
N LEU A 192 9.46 -18.15 0.28
CA LEU A 192 10.91 -18.20 0.40
C LEU A 192 11.51 -19.09 -0.70
N PRO A 193 12.77 -18.89 -1.08
CA PRO A 193 13.36 -19.62 -2.21
C PRO A 193 13.66 -21.09 -1.91
N THR A 194 13.71 -21.50 -0.64
CA THR A 194 14.08 -22.85 -0.22
C THR A 194 13.38 -23.26 1.07
N GLU A 195 13.21 -24.57 1.29
CA GLU A 195 12.76 -25.15 2.55
C GLU A 195 13.60 -24.66 3.74
N ARG A 196 14.93 -24.63 3.59
CA ARG A 196 15.84 -24.18 4.65
C ARG A 196 15.52 -22.74 5.08
N ALA A 197 15.25 -21.85 4.12
CA ALA A 197 14.86 -20.47 4.42
C ALA A 197 13.47 -20.42 5.08
N ALA A 198 12.51 -21.25 4.65
CA ALA A 198 11.20 -21.37 5.27
C ALA A 198 11.27 -21.79 6.74
N ARG A 199 12.08 -22.79 7.07
CA ARG A 199 12.34 -23.21 8.46
C ARG A 199 13.02 -22.12 9.28
N ALA A 200 13.99 -21.42 8.71
CA ALA A 200 14.67 -20.30 9.37
C ALA A 200 13.70 -19.13 9.67
N PHE A 201 12.77 -18.86 8.77
CA PHE A 201 11.72 -17.85 8.95
C PHE A 201 10.84 -18.17 10.15
N VAL A 202 10.23 -19.36 10.18
CA VAL A 202 9.38 -19.80 11.30
C VAL A 202 10.15 -19.74 12.62
N SER A 203 11.37 -20.29 12.66
CA SER A 203 12.22 -20.28 13.85
C SER A 203 12.62 -18.86 14.33
N THR A 204 12.68 -17.88 13.43
CA THR A 204 12.96 -16.48 13.80
C THR A 204 11.77 -15.88 14.53
N PHE A 205 10.57 -16.08 14.02
CA PHE A 205 9.36 -15.51 14.62
C PHE A 205 8.88 -16.28 15.86
N GLU A 206 9.12 -17.59 15.96
CA GLU A 206 8.90 -18.33 17.22
C GLU A 206 9.75 -17.77 18.39
N ARG A 207 10.88 -17.13 18.09
CA ARG A 207 11.76 -16.44 19.06
C ARG A 207 11.51 -14.94 19.14
N THR A 208 10.47 -14.43 18.49
CA THR A 208 10.07 -13.03 18.54
C THR A 208 8.81 -12.90 19.41
N PRO A 209 8.72 -11.94 20.34
CA PRO A 209 7.50 -11.70 21.12
C PRO A 209 6.29 -11.49 20.23
N ALA A 210 5.21 -12.21 20.51
CA ALA A 210 3.97 -12.10 19.75
C ALA A 210 3.29 -10.74 19.99
N ASP A 211 2.71 -10.18 18.92
CA ASP A 211 1.89 -8.95 18.97
C ASP A 211 0.42 -9.23 19.32
N LEU A 212 0.04 -10.51 19.28
CA LEU A 212 -1.27 -11.03 19.63
C LEU A 212 -1.11 -12.46 20.16
N ASP A 213 -1.97 -12.83 21.12
CA ASP A 213 -2.10 -14.22 21.51
C ASP A 213 -2.46 -15.06 20.28
N GLU A 214 -1.83 -16.23 20.17
CA GLU A 214 -2.02 -17.13 19.04
C GLU A 214 -1.66 -16.52 17.67
N GLN A 215 -0.72 -15.57 17.62
CA GLN A 215 -0.18 -15.08 16.35
C GLN A 215 0.54 -16.19 15.58
N ASP A 216 0.11 -16.40 14.34
CA ASP A 216 0.53 -17.51 13.48
C ASP A 216 1.74 -17.11 12.62
N VAL A 217 2.69 -18.02 12.41
CA VAL A 217 3.76 -17.87 11.41
C VAL A 217 3.79 -19.03 10.42
N ARG A 218 3.76 -18.72 9.12
CA ARG A 218 3.82 -19.71 8.03
C ARG A 218 4.79 -19.31 6.93
N ALA A 219 5.41 -20.33 6.33
CA ALA A 219 6.33 -20.15 5.22
C ALA A 219 6.19 -21.25 4.18
N TRP A 220 6.23 -20.86 2.90
CA TRP A 220 6.21 -21.77 1.74
C TRP A 220 7.47 -21.59 0.89
N TRP A 221 7.75 -22.57 0.03
CA TRP A 221 8.77 -22.47 -1.02
C TRP A 221 8.26 -23.10 -2.32
N PRO A 222 8.77 -22.70 -3.49
CA PRO A 222 8.28 -23.19 -4.78
C PRO A 222 8.85 -24.59 -5.06
N ASP A 223 8.13 -25.62 -4.64
CA ASP A 223 8.46 -27.02 -4.89
C ASP A 223 7.35 -27.80 -5.60
N ASP A 224 6.39 -27.10 -6.21
CA ASP A 224 5.23 -27.63 -6.93
C ASP A 224 4.23 -28.46 -6.09
N ASP A 225 4.63 -28.93 -4.90
CA ASP A 225 3.79 -29.70 -3.96
C ASP A 225 3.08 -28.82 -2.93
N GLY A 226 3.50 -27.56 -2.79
CA GLY A 226 2.87 -26.59 -1.89
C GLY A 226 3.22 -26.83 -0.42
N HIS A 227 4.38 -27.40 -0.15
CA HIS A 227 4.81 -27.66 1.23
C HIS A 227 4.92 -26.36 2.03
N GLU A 228 4.59 -26.47 3.32
CA GLU A 228 4.63 -25.35 4.26
C GLU A 228 5.34 -25.74 5.57
N VAL A 229 5.98 -24.74 6.17
CA VAL A 229 6.39 -24.77 7.58
C VAL A 229 5.47 -23.82 8.34
N HIS A 230 4.93 -24.26 9.46
CA HIS A 230 4.01 -23.50 10.30
C HIS A 230 4.46 -23.59 11.77
N GLY A 231 4.25 -22.51 12.52
CA GLY A 231 4.48 -22.42 13.95
C GLY A 231 3.72 -21.24 14.56
N MET A 232 4.01 -20.94 15.82
CA MET A 232 3.38 -19.84 16.55
C MET A 232 4.43 -18.79 16.94
N VAL A 233 4.16 -17.52 16.68
CA VAL A 233 5.04 -16.43 17.09
C VAL A 233 5.19 -16.45 18.60
N GLY A 234 6.42 -16.32 19.09
CA GLY A 234 6.73 -16.33 20.52
C GLY A 234 6.65 -17.69 21.22
N ALA A 235 6.44 -18.81 20.51
CA ALA A 235 6.36 -20.14 21.11
C ALA A 235 7.65 -20.59 21.85
N ASN A 236 8.79 -19.98 21.53
CA ASN A 236 10.11 -20.35 22.03
C ASN A 236 10.76 -19.21 22.85
N LEU A 237 9.96 -18.46 23.61
CA LEU A 237 10.39 -17.38 24.51
C LEU A 237 10.44 -17.80 25.98
#